data_AF-A0A2N3E7V7-F1
#
_entry.id   AF-A0A2N3E7V7-F1
#
_cell.length_a   1.000
_cell.length_b   1.000
_cell.length_c   1.000
_cell.angle_alpha   90.00
_cell.angle_beta   90.00
_cell.angle_gamma   90.00
#
_symmetry.space_group_name_H-M   'P 1'
#
loop_
_entity.id
_entity.type
_entity.pdbx_description
1 polymer ?
#
loop_
_entity_poly.entity_id
_entity_poly.type
_entity_poly.pdbx_seq_one_letter_code
_entity_poly.pdbx_strand_id
1 'polypeptide(L)'
;MADQTARPRRSVLYMPGSNARALEKARDLKADALILDLEDAVAPDAKEEARTQVAAAVKEGGYGKREISIRVNGLDTPWGMADIKAAVAAGPDA
;
A
#
# COMPACT_ATOMS: atom_id res chain seq x y z
N MET A 1 5.16 -28.80 9.96
CA MET A 1 4.86 -27.35 10.10
C MET A 1 5.31 -26.72 8.79
N ALA A 2 4.41 -26.10 8.02
CA ALA A 2 4.79 -25.54 6.73
C ALA A 2 5.80 -24.41 6.97
N ASP A 3 6.91 -24.46 6.24
CA ASP A 3 7.88 -23.40 6.14
C ASP A 3 7.16 -22.09 5.75
N GLN A 4 7.03 -21.16 6.69
CA GLN A 4 6.36 -19.87 6.49
C GLN A 4 7.28 -18.84 5.80
N THR A 5 8.43 -19.25 5.26
CA THR A 5 9.34 -18.33 4.56
C THR A 5 8.87 -17.97 3.14
N ALA A 6 7.99 -18.77 2.54
CA ALA A 6 7.48 -18.50 1.20
C ALA A 6 6.35 -17.46 1.25
N ARG A 7 6.65 -16.22 0.88
CA ARG A 7 5.66 -15.19 0.48
C ARG A 7 5.42 -15.28 -1.03
N PRO A 8 4.39 -16.01 -1.50
CA PRO A 8 4.12 -16.10 -2.93
C PRO A 8 3.78 -14.71 -3.48
N ARG A 9 4.18 -14.43 -4.73
CA ARG A 9 3.88 -13.18 -5.44
C ARG A 9 3.33 -13.48 -6.82
N ARG A 10 2.42 -14.46 -6.93
CA ARG A 10 1.85 -14.89 -8.22
C ARG A 10 0.82 -13.88 -8.72
N SER A 11 0.18 -13.17 -7.80
CA SER A 11 -0.69 -12.03 -8.08
C SER A 11 -0.40 -10.88 -7.13
N VAL A 12 -0.02 -9.73 -7.70
CA VAL A 12 0.24 -8.48 -6.98
C VAL A 12 -0.73 -7.44 -7.51
N LEU A 13 -1.70 -7.04 -6.68
CA LEU A 13 -2.78 -6.15 -7.11
C LEU A 13 -2.52 -4.71 -6.67
N TYR A 14 -2.61 -3.79 -7.62
CA TYR A 14 -2.54 -2.36 -7.36
C TYR A 14 -3.87 -1.82 -6.84
N MET A 15 -3.81 -1.10 -5.72
CA MET A 15 -4.94 -0.45 -5.07
C MET A 15 -4.68 1.06 -4.98
N PRO A 16 -5.47 1.92 -5.64
CA PRO A 16 -5.28 3.36 -5.58
C PRO A 16 -5.42 3.88 -4.14
N GLY A 17 -4.39 4.54 -3.62
CA GLY A 17 -4.34 5.03 -2.24
C GLY A 17 -5.35 6.14 -1.92
N SER A 18 -5.87 6.82 -2.95
CA SER A 18 -6.91 7.85 -2.84
C SER A 18 -8.33 7.28 -2.76
N ASN A 19 -8.51 5.97 -2.97
CA ASN A 19 -9.83 5.34 -3.01
C ASN A 19 -10.04 4.46 -1.77
N ALA A 20 -10.57 5.07 -0.70
CA ALA A 20 -10.90 4.38 0.55
C ALA A 20 -11.73 3.10 0.35
N ARG A 21 -12.72 3.11 -0.56
CA ARG A 21 -13.54 1.90 -0.85
C ARG A 21 -12.71 0.77 -1.46
N ALA A 22 -11.71 1.10 -2.27
CA ALA A 22 -10.79 0.12 -2.84
C ALA A 22 -9.88 -0.46 -1.74
N LEU A 23 -9.34 0.38 -0.85
CA LEU A 23 -8.50 -0.04 0.28
C LEU A 23 -9.25 -0.99 1.23
N GLU A 24 -10.51 -0.68 1.55
CA GLU A 24 -11.40 -1.55 2.34
C GLU A 24 -11.61 -2.90 1.67
N LYS A 25 -12.01 -2.88 0.39
CA LYS A 25 -12.27 -4.09 -0.39
C LYS A 25 -11.04 -4.98 -0.52
N ALA A 26 -9.83 -4.40 -0.53
CA ALA A 26 -8.58 -5.13 -0.69
C ALA A 26 -8.36 -6.22 0.38
N ARG A 27 -8.92 -6.04 1.58
CA ARG A 27 -8.85 -7.02 2.69
C ARG A 27 -9.44 -8.38 2.31
N ASP A 28 -10.46 -8.38 1.45
CA ASP A 28 -11.21 -9.57 1.04
C ASP A 28 -10.78 -10.14 -0.32
N LEU A 29 -9.99 -9.41 -1.10
CA LEU A 29 -9.62 -9.83 -2.46
C LEU A 29 -8.65 -11.00 -2.48
N LYS A 30 -8.85 -11.96 -3.39
CA LYS A 30 -7.94 -13.10 -3.57
C LYS A 30 -6.71 -12.67 -4.39
N ALA A 31 -5.73 -12.09 -3.70
CA ALA A 31 -4.40 -11.79 -4.23
C ALA A 31 -3.33 -12.36 -3.28
N ASP A 32 -2.13 -12.58 -3.78
CA ASP A 32 -1.00 -12.96 -2.92
C ASP A 32 -0.36 -11.73 -2.25
N ALA A 33 -0.32 -10.59 -2.95
CA ALA A 33 0.19 -9.32 -2.46
C ALA A 33 -0.63 -8.12 -2.93
N LEU A 34 -0.54 -7.01 -2.21
CA LEU A 34 -1.20 -5.75 -2.50
C LEU A 34 -0.17 -4.62 -2.55
N ILE A 35 -0.26 -3.78 -3.58
CA ILE A 35 0.48 -2.52 -3.67
C ILE A 35 -0.51 -1.39 -3.46
N LEU A 36 -0.36 -0.68 -2.34
CA LEU A 36 -1.11 0.53 -2.07
C LEU A 36 -0.40 1.70 -2.77
N ASP A 37 -1.05 2.27 -3.76
CA ASP A 37 -0.42 3.16 -4.72
C ASP A 37 -0.58 4.64 -4.34
N LEU A 38 0.55 5.35 -4.24
CA LEU A 38 0.60 6.80 -4.08
C LEU A 38 1.05 7.51 -5.36
N GLU A 39 1.48 6.78 -6.39
CA GLU A 39 2.06 7.31 -7.62
C GLU A 39 0.98 7.54 -8.70
N ASP A 40 1.02 6.84 -9.84
CA ASP A 40 0.26 7.22 -11.04
C ASP A 40 -1.26 7.14 -10.87
N ALA A 41 -1.77 6.29 -9.97
CA ALA A 41 -3.21 6.17 -9.74
C ALA A 41 -3.78 7.27 -8.83
N VAL A 42 -2.96 8.23 -8.39
CA VAL A 42 -3.34 9.32 -7.49
C VAL A 42 -3.08 10.67 -8.16
N ALA A 43 -4.13 11.48 -8.28
CA ALA A 43 -4.02 12.84 -8.80
C ALA A 43 -3.15 13.72 -7.87
N PRO A 44 -2.43 14.73 -8.40
CA PRO A 44 -1.51 15.56 -7.60
C PRO A 44 -2.12 16.23 -6.36
N ASP A 45 -3.38 16.67 -6.46
CA ASP A 45 -4.16 17.28 -5.38
C ASP A 45 -4.63 16.28 -4.32
N ALA A 46 -4.74 15.00 -4.68
CA ALA A 46 -5.12 13.92 -3.77
C ALA A 46 -3.93 13.24 -3.07
N LYS A 47 -2.68 13.63 -3.36
CA LYS A 47 -1.46 12.94 -2.86
C LYS A 47 -1.36 12.92 -1.34
N GLU A 48 -1.66 14.04 -0.70
CA GLU A 48 -1.56 14.17 0.75
C GLU A 48 -2.64 13.36 1.48
N GLU A 49 -3.87 13.39 0.95
CA GLU A 49 -4.97 12.60 1.46
C GLU A 49 -4.69 11.10 1.26
N ALA A 50 -4.28 10.70 0.06
CA ALA A 50 -3.93 9.31 -0.26
C ALA A 50 -2.83 8.77 0.66
N ARG A 51 -1.79 9.57 0.94
CA ARG A 51 -0.72 9.20 1.89
C ARG A 51 -1.29 8.91 3.27
N THR A 52 -2.19 9.76 3.74
CA THR A 52 -2.83 9.61 5.05
C THR A 52 -3.71 8.36 5.09
N GLN A 53 -4.51 8.13 4.05
CA GLN A 53 -5.37 6.94 3.92
C GLN A 53 -4.56 5.64 3.87
N VAL A 54 -3.51 5.59 3.04
CA VAL A 54 -2.63 4.42 2.91
C VAL A 54 -1.92 4.12 4.23
N ALA A 55 -1.35 5.14 4.88
CA ALA A 55 -0.68 4.95 6.17
C ALA A 55 -1.64 4.44 7.25
N ALA A 56 -2.88 4.94 7.27
CA ALA A 56 -3.91 4.44 8.18
C ALA A 56 -4.30 2.99 7.87
N ALA A 57 -4.52 2.66 6.59
CA ALA A 57 -4.91 1.33 6.14
C ALA A 57 -3.86 0.27 6.48
N VAL A 58 -2.57 0.57 6.30
CA VAL A 58 -1.46 -0.33 6.68
C VAL A 58 -1.43 -0.54 8.20
N LYS A 59 -1.57 0.53 8.99
CA LYS A 59 -1.59 0.44 10.47
C LYS A 59 -2.79 -0.34 11.01
N GLU A 60 -3.95 -0.17 10.39
CA GLU A 60 -5.16 -0.90 10.75
C GLU A 60 -5.03 -2.39 10.41
N GLY A 61 -4.36 -2.72 9.30
CA GLY A 61 -4.12 -4.08 8.86
C GLY A 61 -5.38 -4.77 8.33
N GLY A 62 -5.56 -6.04 8.70
CA GLY A 62 -6.70 -6.85 8.25
C GLY A 62 -6.50 -7.55 6.89
N TYR A 63 -5.28 -7.55 6.34
CA TYR A 63 -4.99 -8.17 5.03
C TYR A 63 -4.65 -9.66 5.09
N GLY A 64 -4.63 -10.25 6.28
CA GLY A 64 -4.36 -11.68 6.48
C GLY A 64 -2.93 -12.04 6.09
N LYS A 65 -2.77 -13.03 5.21
CA LYS A 65 -1.45 -13.54 4.77
C LYS A 65 -0.84 -12.78 3.59
N ARG A 66 -1.51 -11.73 3.12
CA ARG A 66 -1.11 -10.98 1.92
C ARG A 66 0.06 -10.08 2.28
N GLU A 67 1.06 -10.03 1.41
CA GLU A 67 2.14 -9.06 1.55
C GLU A 67 1.64 -7.66 1.17
N ILE A 68 1.91 -6.67 2.03
CA ILE A 68 1.48 -5.29 1.82
C ILE A 68 2.67 -4.41 1.52
N SER A 69 2.65 -3.75 0.36
CA SER A 69 3.66 -2.78 -0.05
C SER A 69 3.03 -1.43 -0.34
N ILE A 70 3.80 -0.36 -0.17
CA ILE A 70 3.39 0.99 -0.59
C ILE A 70 4.25 1.40 -1.79
N ARG A 71 3.61 1.73 -2.92
CA ARG A 71 4.32 2.39 -4.03
C ARG A 71 4.35 3.89 -3.78
N VAL A 72 5.52 4.40 -3.40
CA VAL A 72 5.77 5.84 -3.20
C VAL A 72 5.96 6.55 -4.53
N ASN A 73 5.79 7.88 -4.54
CA ASN A 73 6.19 8.68 -5.71
C ASN A 73 7.72 8.70 -5.87
N GLY A 74 8.19 9.04 -7.08
CA GLY A 74 9.60 9.27 -7.38
C GLY A 74 10.27 10.21 -6.36
N LEU A 75 11.50 9.89 -5.96
CA LEU A 75 12.21 10.61 -4.90
C LEU A 75 12.58 12.06 -5.29
N ASP A 76 12.60 12.35 -6.58
CA ASP A 76 12.79 13.67 -7.18
C ASP A 76 11.50 14.50 -7.26
N THR A 77 10.35 13.91 -6.91
CA THR A 77 9.08 14.62 -6.84
C THR A 77 8.89 15.33 -5.50
N PRO A 78 8.00 16.34 -5.41
CA PRO A 78 7.66 16.99 -4.15
C PRO A 78 7.06 16.05 -3.09
N TRP A 79 6.55 14.88 -3.50
CA TRP A 79 5.84 13.96 -2.61
C TRP A 79 6.70 12.82 -2.08
N GLY A 80 7.70 12.36 -2.84
CA GLY A 80 8.42 11.11 -2.57
C GLY A 80 9.03 11.02 -1.17
N MET A 81 9.67 12.09 -0.69
CA MET A 81 10.26 12.11 0.67
C MET A 81 9.22 12.01 1.78
N ALA A 82 8.06 12.64 1.60
CA ALA A 82 6.97 12.56 2.58
C ALA A 82 6.28 11.18 2.54
N ASP A 83 6.17 10.58 1.36
CA ASP A 83 5.64 9.22 1.20
C ASP A 83 6.54 8.18 1.90
N ILE A 84 7.86 8.27 1.73
CA ILE A 84 8.83 7.39 2.41
C ILE A 84 8.69 7.50 3.94
N LYS A 85 8.63 8.72 4.48
CA LYS A 85 8.46 8.93 5.93
C LYS A 85 7.16 8.31 6.43
N ALA A 86 6.06 8.47 5.68
CA ALA A 86 4.78 7.89 6.03
C ALA A 86 4.81 6.36 5.95
N ALA A 87 5.43 5.78 4.92
CA ALA A 87 5.56 4.34 4.75
C ALA A 87 6.37 3.71 5.89
N VAL A 88 7.53 4.27 6.22
CA VAL A 88 8.36 3.81 7.36
C VAL A 88 7.58 3.87 8.67
N ALA A 89 6.82 4.94 8.91
CA ALA A 89 6.00 5.08 10.10
C ALA A 89 4.76 4.16 10.13
N ALA A 90 4.30 3.69 8.97
CA ALA A 90 3.17 2.78 8.84
C ALA A 90 3.57 1.31 8.97
N GLY A 91 4.77 0.95 8.52
CA GLY A 91 5.33 -0.41 8.63
C GLY A 91 4.70 -1.43 7.67
N PRO A 92 4.70 -1.19 6.34
CA PRO A 92 4.35 -2.22 5.37
C PRO A 92 5.35 -3.39 5.42
N ASP A 93 5.02 -4.50 4.76
CA ASP A 93 5.87 -5.68 4.66
C ASP A 93 7.12 -5.47 3.80
N ALA A 94 7.03 -4.57 2.81
CA ALA A 94 8.08 -4.22 1.85
C ALA A 94 7.93 -2.79 1.35
#